data_AF-A0A846WBS1-F1
#
_entry.id   AF-A0A846WBS1-F1
#
_cell.length_a   1.000
_cell.length_b   1.000
_cell.length_c   1.000
_cell.angle_alpha   90.00
_cell.angle_beta   90.00
_cell.angle_gamma   90.00
#
_symmetry.space_group_name_H-M   'P 1'
#
loop_
_entity.id
_entity.type
_entity.pdbx_description
1 polymer ?
#
loop_
_entity_poly.entity_id
_entity_poly.type
_entity_poly.pdbx_seq_one_letter_code
_entity_poly.pdbx_strand_id
1 'polypeptide(L)'
;MLWMTIRPGPAVQEAAAVEPQTTSTVDPDPIAAAAAFVEPEPAPVSALDESATLSLMHATTPCDTEWKGVRPHVAQVSHLLQKMFGISDIGGAHGRYDGDHGAGLALDVMTSGGVGDAIAEFVLANKERFGVTYVIWKQRYNDGGGWSFMEDRGSPTQNHYDHVHISFESSGATNISC
;
A
#
# COMPACT_ATOMS: atom_id res chain seq x y z
N MET A 1 5.62 -60.21 6.97
CA MET A 1 6.71 -59.56 7.73
C MET A 1 6.68 -58.08 7.41
N LEU A 2 6.31 -57.26 8.40
CA LEU A 2 6.22 -55.80 8.32
C LEU A 2 7.60 -55.21 8.66
N TRP A 3 8.18 -54.37 7.80
CA TRP A 3 9.43 -53.65 8.08
C TRP A 3 9.11 -52.19 8.43
N MET A 4 9.33 -51.83 9.69
CA MET A 4 9.26 -50.48 10.23
C MET A 4 10.65 -49.83 10.13
N THR A 5 10.78 -48.75 9.36
CA THR A 5 11.95 -47.85 9.42
C THR A 5 11.68 -46.74 10.43
N ILE A 6 12.46 -46.75 11.51
CA ILE A 6 12.48 -45.75 12.59
C ILE A 6 13.27 -44.52 12.09
N ARG A 7 12.64 -43.33 12.14
CA ARG A 7 13.31 -42.03 11.97
C ARG A 7 13.48 -41.36 13.34
N PRO A 8 14.69 -40.88 13.71
CA PRO A 8 14.90 -40.17 14.98
C PRO A 8 14.33 -38.73 14.93
N GLY A 9 13.77 -38.29 16.06
CA GLY A 9 13.02 -37.04 16.23
C GLY A 9 13.90 -35.77 16.40
N PRO A 10 13.26 -34.59 16.52
CA PRO A 10 13.95 -33.31 16.65
C PRO A 10 14.49 -33.10 18.07
N ALA A 11 15.72 -32.60 18.16
CA ALA A 11 16.30 -32.10 19.41
C ALA A 11 15.60 -30.81 19.81
N VAL A 12 14.95 -30.83 20.98
CA VAL A 12 14.46 -29.67 21.70
C VAL A 12 15.67 -29.00 22.35
N GLN A 13 15.88 -27.71 22.10
CA GLN A 13 16.83 -26.91 22.88
C GLN A 13 16.06 -25.99 23.82
N GLU A 14 16.43 -26.15 25.08
CA GLU A 14 15.79 -25.69 26.30
C GLU A 14 15.97 -24.18 26.52
N ALA A 15 14.94 -23.57 27.09
CA ALA A 15 14.95 -22.20 27.55
C ALA A 15 15.91 -22.03 28.74
N ALA A 16 16.73 -20.97 28.71
CA ALA A 16 17.45 -20.48 29.87
C ALA A 16 16.92 -19.10 30.24
N ALA A 17 16.23 -19.03 31.39
CA ALA A 17 15.96 -17.80 32.11
C ALA A 17 17.10 -17.56 33.12
N VAL A 18 17.70 -16.37 33.11
CA VAL A 18 18.50 -15.83 34.22
C VAL A 18 18.19 -14.32 34.36
N GLU A 19 18.11 -13.93 35.63
CA GLU A 19 17.56 -12.73 36.29
C GLU A 19 18.09 -11.34 35.90
N PRO A 20 17.41 -10.24 36.33
CA PRO A 20 17.71 -8.87 35.95
C PRO A 20 18.84 -8.28 36.80
N GLN A 21 19.72 -7.50 36.17
CA GLN A 21 20.68 -6.66 36.89
C GLN A 21 20.24 -5.20 36.91
N THR A 22 20.33 -4.65 38.12
CA THR A 22 19.96 -3.32 38.59
C THR A 22 20.90 -2.21 38.11
N THR A 23 20.28 -1.09 37.74
CA THR A 23 20.68 0.33 37.93
C THR A 23 22.17 0.67 38.14
N SER A 24 22.69 1.51 37.24
CA SER A 24 23.71 2.51 37.60
C SER A 24 23.31 3.86 37.01
N THR A 25 23.08 4.78 37.94
CA THR A 25 22.97 6.23 37.80
C THR A 25 24.29 6.82 37.33
N VAL A 26 24.25 7.74 36.36
CA VAL A 26 25.32 8.72 36.14
C VAL A 26 24.65 10.09 36.11
N ASP A 27 25.04 10.91 37.09
CA ASP A 27 24.65 12.31 37.25
C ASP A 27 25.19 13.20 36.11
N PRO A 28 24.57 14.37 35.88
CA PRO A 28 24.96 15.32 34.84
C PRO A 28 26.03 16.31 35.34
N ASP A 29 27.05 16.58 34.54
CA ASP A 29 27.99 17.70 34.75
C ASP A 29 27.68 18.91 33.83
N PRO A 30 28.10 20.14 34.21
CA PRO A 30 27.38 21.36 33.88
C PRO A 30 28.00 22.24 32.77
N ILE A 31 27.07 22.91 32.08
CA ILE A 31 27.01 24.26 31.45
C ILE A 31 28.30 25.05 31.09
N ALA A 32 28.29 25.54 29.84
CA ALA A 32 28.48 26.95 29.41
C ALA A 32 29.72 27.28 28.57
N ALA A 33 29.50 27.62 27.29
CA ALA A 33 29.93 28.91 26.72
C ALA A 33 29.29 29.13 25.34
N ALA A 34 28.57 30.24 25.21
CA ALA A 34 27.98 30.73 23.99
C ALA A 34 29.04 31.19 22.99
N ALA A 35 28.84 30.88 21.70
CA ALA A 35 29.52 31.52 20.58
C ALA A 35 28.49 31.89 19.51
N ALA A 36 28.28 33.20 19.39
CA ALA A 36 27.81 33.98 18.23
C ALA A 36 26.81 33.33 17.26
N PHE A 37 25.56 33.76 17.40
CA PHE A 37 24.56 33.75 16.33
C PHE A 37 25.05 34.68 15.22
N VAL A 38 25.45 34.14 14.07
CA VAL A 38 25.51 34.91 12.82
C VAL A 38 24.13 34.78 12.21
N GLU A 39 23.40 35.89 12.20
CA GLU A 39 22.11 36.02 11.52
C GLU A 39 22.34 35.80 10.02
N PRO A 40 21.73 34.78 9.39
CA PRO A 40 21.77 34.69 7.93
C PRO A 40 20.90 35.81 7.37
N GLU A 41 21.54 36.69 6.59
CA GLU A 41 20.89 37.64 5.69
C GLU A 41 19.74 36.93 4.93
N PRO A 42 18.52 37.47 4.87
CA PRO A 42 17.42 36.78 4.19
C PRO A 42 17.71 36.74 2.69
N ALA A 43 18.04 35.55 2.19
CA ALA A 43 18.04 35.27 0.76
C ALA A 43 16.65 35.61 0.16
N PRO A 44 16.59 36.10 -1.09
CA PRO A 44 15.33 36.49 -1.72
C PRO A 44 14.38 35.28 -1.82
N VAL A 45 13.29 35.36 -1.06
CA VAL A 45 12.13 34.46 -1.08
C VAL A 45 11.37 34.60 -2.40
N SER A 46 11.85 34.02 -3.49
CA SER A 46 11.11 34.09 -4.77
C SER A 46 11.12 32.83 -5.64
N ALA A 47 11.67 31.71 -5.14
CA ALA A 47 11.67 30.44 -5.87
C ALA A 47 11.00 29.27 -5.11
N LEU A 48 10.54 29.48 -3.87
CA LEU A 48 9.81 28.47 -3.10
C LEU A 48 8.30 28.44 -3.40
N ASP A 49 7.79 29.41 -4.18
CA ASP A 49 6.35 29.60 -4.38
C ASP A 49 5.83 28.88 -5.64
N GLU A 50 6.57 28.84 -6.75
CA GLU A 50 6.09 28.21 -7.99
C GLU A 50 5.96 26.68 -7.87
N SER A 51 6.93 26.01 -7.25
CA SER A 51 6.82 24.54 -7.08
C SER A 51 5.79 24.16 -6.01
N ALA A 52 5.62 24.99 -4.98
CA ALA A 52 4.63 24.77 -3.93
C ALA A 52 3.21 25.06 -4.43
N THR A 53 3.01 26.13 -5.20
CA THR A 53 1.74 26.44 -5.87
C THR A 53 1.41 25.40 -6.92
N LEU A 54 2.36 24.95 -7.74
CA LEU A 54 2.11 23.86 -8.69
C LEU A 54 1.78 22.53 -7.98
N SER A 55 2.43 22.25 -6.84
CA SER A 55 2.11 21.08 -6.01
C SER A 55 0.74 21.19 -5.34
N LEU A 56 0.35 22.39 -4.91
CA LEU A 56 -0.98 22.67 -4.34
C LEU A 56 -2.07 22.61 -5.42
N MET A 57 -1.78 23.09 -6.63
CA MET A 57 -2.70 23.01 -7.77
C MET A 57 -2.94 21.56 -8.22
N HIS A 58 -1.89 20.73 -8.30
CA HIS A 58 -2.04 19.28 -8.55
C HIS A 58 -2.77 18.58 -7.40
N ALA A 59 -2.63 19.03 -6.16
CA ALA A 59 -3.40 18.51 -5.04
C ALA A 59 -4.90 18.89 -5.09
N THR A 60 -5.31 19.81 -5.97
CA THR A 60 -6.70 20.33 -6.06
C THR A 60 -7.44 19.97 -7.34
N THR A 61 -6.77 19.47 -8.37
CA THR A 61 -7.43 19.11 -9.63
C THR A 61 -8.03 17.70 -9.50
N PRO A 62 -9.34 17.50 -9.72
CA PRO A 62 -9.92 16.16 -9.67
C PRO A 62 -9.35 15.25 -10.76
N CYS A 63 -9.16 13.97 -10.46
CA CYS A 63 -8.89 12.95 -11.46
C CYS A 63 -10.08 12.79 -12.41
N ASP A 64 -9.81 12.36 -13.64
CA ASP A 64 -10.85 12.03 -14.61
C ASP A 64 -11.79 10.92 -14.09
N THR A 65 -13.06 11.00 -14.46
CA THR A 65 -14.10 10.06 -14.01
C THR A 65 -14.34 8.92 -15.00
N GLU A 66 -13.57 8.85 -16.08
CA GLU A 66 -13.70 7.81 -17.10
C GLU A 66 -12.43 6.97 -17.15
N TRP A 67 -12.58 5.65 -17.00
CA TRP A 67 -11.51 4.69 -17.20
C TRP A 67 -12.08 3.33 -17.53
N LYS A 68 -11.75 2.80 -18.70
CA LYS A 68 -12.03 1.43 -19.13
C LYS A 68 -13.40 0.82 -18.67
N GLY A 69 -14.48 1.60 -18.70
CA GLY A 69 -15.84 1.17 -18.35
C GLY A 69 -16.12 0.97 -16.85
N VAL A 70 -15.19 1.34 -15.96
CA VAL A 70 -15.44 1.33 -14.51
C VAL A 70 -16.29 2.51 -14.07
N ARG A 71 -16.83 2.46 -12.85
CA ARG A 71 -17.61 3.56 -12.28
C ARG A 71 -16.74 4.81 -12.04
N PRO A 72 -17.36 6.02 -12.00
CA PRO A 72 -16.64 7.28 -11.84
C PRO A 72 -15.61 7.33 -10.71
N HIS A 73 -15.98 6.90 -9.50
CA HIS A 73 -15.06 6.92 -8.36
C HIS A 73 -13.88 5.93 -8.55
N VAL A 74 -14.13 4.77 -9.14
CA VAL A 74 -13.10 3.76 -9.45
C VAL A 74 -12.15 4.28 -10.53
N ALA A 75 -12.66 5.02 -11.53
CA ALA A 75 -11.85 5.64 -12.56
C ALA A 75 -10.87 6.66 -11.95
N GLN A 76 -11.33 7.47 -11.00
CA GLN A 76 -10.46 8.41 -10.31
C GLN A 76 -9.35 7.72 -9.51
N VAL A 77 -9.66 6.61 -8.81
CA VAL A 77 -8.64 5.79 -8.14
C VAL A 77 -7.64 5.25 -9.16
N SER A 78 -8.09 4.76 -10.31
CA SER A 78 -7.21 4.29 -11.38
C SER A 78 -6.22 5.37 -11.83
N HIS A 79 -6.69 6.58 -12.13
CA HIS A 79 -5.83 7.70 -12.54
C HIS A 79 -4.85 8.13 -11.44
N LEU A 80 -5.29 8.14 -10.17
CA LEU A 80 -4.41 8.40 -9.05
C LEU A 80 -3.27 7.36 -8.97
N LEU A 81 -3.60 6.07 -9.06
CA LEU A 81 -2.61 5.00 -9.01
C LEU A 81 -1.62 5.08 -10.18
N GLN A 82 -2.10 5.39 -11.38
CA GLN A 82 -1.25 5.61 -12.55
C GLN A 82 -0.22 6.72 -12.29
N LYS A 83 -0.67 7.89 -11.80
CA LYS A 83 0.22 9.03 -11.50
C LYS A 83 1.19 8.73 -10.37
N MET A 84 0.71 8.12 -9.28
CA MET A 84 1.52 7.88 -8.08
C MET A 84 2.61 6.82 -8.28
N PHE A 85 2.28 5.74 -8.99
CA PHE A 85 3.16 4.58 -9.11
C PHE A 85 3.82 4.46 -10.49
N GLY A 86 3.52 5.37 -11.43
CA GLY A 86 4.10 5.34 -12.78
C GLY A 86 3.68 4.11 -13.58
N ILE A 87 2.48 3.60 -13.32
CA ILE A 87 1.91 2.42 -13.98
C ILE A 87 0.89 2.85 -15.03
N SER A 88 0.77 2.11 -16.13
CA SER A 88 -0.19 2.41 -17.19
C SER A 88 -1.12 1.25 -17.51
N ASP A 89 -0.74 0.02 -17.14
CA ASP A 89 -1.53 -1.17 -17.42
C ASP A 89 -2.44 -1.51 -16.24
N ILE A 90 -3.63 -0.92 -16.25
CA ILE A 90 -4.70 -1.21 -15.30
C ILE A 90 -5.93 -1.71 -16.06
N GLY A 91 -6.36 -2.93 -15.77
CA GLY A 91 -7.60 -3.51 -16.25
C GLY A 91 -8.83 -2.92 -15.57
N GLY A 92 -9.94 -2.78 -16.30
CA GLY A 92 -11.23 -2.29 -15.80
C GLY A 92 -12.37 -3.25 -16.17
N ALA A 93 -13.52 -2.70 -16.55
CA ALA A 93 -14.73 -3.45 -16.92
C ALA A 93 -14.79 -3.87 -18.40
N HIS A 94 -14.06 -3.18 -19.30
CA HIS A 94 -14.13 -3.51 -20.74
C HIS A 94 -13.87 -5.01 -21.00
N GLY A 95 -14.81 -5.65 -21.70
CA GLY A 95 -14.75 -7.08 -22.04
C GLY A 95 -15.06 -8.03 -20.88
N ARG A 96 -15.51 -7.50 -19.73
CA ARG A 96 -15.88 -8.27 -18.53
C ARG A 96 -17.32 -7.96 -18.15
N TYR A 97 -18.11 -8.99 -17.83
CA TYR A 97 -19.56 -8.87 -17.71
C TYR A 97 -20.12 -9.46 -16.42
N ASP A 98 -19.27 -10.10 -15.61
CA ASP A 98 -19.60 -10.75 -14.36
C ASP A 98 -18.79 -10.18 -13.18
N GLY A 99 -19.28 -10.44 -11.97
CA GLY A 99 -18.66 -9.99 -10.72
C GLY A 99 -18.43 -8.49 -10.65
N ASP A 100 -17.46 -8.09 -9.82
CA ASP A 100 -17.13 -6.69 -9.57
C ASP A 100 -16.60 -6.00 -10.85
N HIS A 101 -15.86 -6.70 -11.71
CA HIS A 101 -15.43 -6.12 -12.99
C HIS A 101 -16.61 -5.78 -13.89
N GLY A 102 -17.57 -6.69 -14.07
CA GLY A 102 -18.77 -6.43 -14.88
C GLY A 102 -19.64 -5.30 -14.32
N ALA A 103 -19.62 -5.10 -13.01
CA ALA A 103 -20.31 -3.99 -12.34
C ALA A 103 -19.56 -2.64 -12.41
N GLY A 104 -18.35 -2.63 -12.98
CA GLY A 104 -17.47 -1.47 -13.00
C GLY A 104 -16.85 -1.13 -11.63
N LEU A 105 -16.76 -2.11 -10.75
CA LEU A 105 -16.36 -2.02 -9.35
C LEU A 105 -15.06 -2.77 -9.04
N ALA A 106 -14.23 -3.03 -10.04
CA ALA A 106 -12.91 -3.62 -9.82
C ALA A 106 -11.84 -3.12 -10.78
N LEU A 107 -10.61 -3.11 -10.28
CA LEU A 107 -9.39 -2.85 -11.04
C LEU A 107 -8.42 -4.03 -10.89
N ASP A 108 -7.78 -4.40 -11.99
CA ASP A 108 -6.60 -5.27 -11.96
C ASP A 108 -5.39 -4.42 -12.32
N VAL A 109 -4.53 -4.16 -11.34
CA VAL A 109 -3.35 -3.34 -11.53
C VAL A 109 -2.18 -4.25 -11.88
N MET A 110 -1.81 -4.31 -13.16
CA MET A 110 -0.78 -5.24 -13.66
C MET A 110 0.59 -4.82 -13.15
N THR A 111 1.19 -5.63 -12.29
CA THR A 111 2.44 -5.30 -11.59
C THR A 111 3.07 -6.52 -10.94
N SER A 112 4.32 -6.39 -10.50
CA SER A 112 5.03 -7.45 -9.79
C SER A 112 5.96 -6.88 -8.71
N GLY A 113 6.44 -7.77 -7.83
CA GLY A 113 7.46 -7.43 -6.84
C GLY A 113 7.01 -6.34 -5.85
N GLY A 114 7.95 -5.47 -5.48
CA GLY A 114 7.73 -4.45 -4.45
C GLY A 114 6.76 -3.34 -4.85
N VAL A 115 6.54 -3.10 -6.15
CA VAL A 115 5.56 -2.11 -6.61
C VAL A 115 4.14 -2.57 -6.28
N GLY A 116 3.83 -3.85 -6.51
CA GLY A 116 2.54 -4.42 -6.11
C GLY A 116 2.32 -4.41 -4.59
N ASP A 117 3.38 -4.65 -3.81
CA ASP A 117 3.31 -4.52 -2.35
C ASP A 117 2.95 -3.09 -1.93
N ALA A 118 3.61 -2.08 -2.51
CA ALA A 118 3.32 -0.68 -2.21
C ALA A 118 1.92 -0.24 -2.61
N ILE A 119 1.41 -0.72 -3.77
CA ILE A 119 0.05 -0.44 -4.22
C ILE A 119 -0.98 -1.08 -3.29
N ALA A 120 -0.82 -2.36 -2.95
CA ALA A 120 -1.76 -3.07 -2.07
C ALA A 120 -1.85 -2.40 -0.69
N GLU A 121 -0.71 -2.06 -0.09
CA GLU A 121 -0.67 -1.38 1.21
C GLU A 121 -1.25 0.04 1.13
N PHE A 122 -0.94 0.81 0.07
CA PHE A 122 -1.51 2.15 -0.11
C PHE A 122 -3.03 2.12 -0.24
N VAL A 123 -3.56 1.18 -1.03
CA VAL A 123 -5.00 1.03 -1.26
C VAL A 123 -5.71 0.61 0.03
N LEU A 124 -5.16 -0.35 0.77
CA LEU A 124 -5.71 -0.78 2.06
C LEU A 124 -5.68 0.36 3.09
N ALA A 125 -4.60 1.14 3.16
CA ALA A 125 -4.50 2.28 4.06
C ALA A 125 -5.51 3.39 3.76
N ASN A 126 -6.04 3.46 2.53
CA ASN A 126 -7.03 4.44 2.08
C ASN A 126 -8.40 3.80 1.78
N LYS A 127 -8.64 2.58 2.28
CA LYS A 127 -9.80 1.76 1.93
C LYS A 127 -11.13 2.52 2.07
N GLU A 128 -11.34 3.15 3.22
CA GLU A 128 -12.57 3.93 3.50
C GLU A 128 -12.74 5.10 2.53
N ARG A 129 -11.65 5.84 2.27
CA ARG A 129 -11.65 6.99 1.35
C ARG A 129 -12.02 6.56 -0.06
N PHE A 130 -11.47 5.46 -0.55
CA PHE A 130 -11.70 4.98 -1.91
C PHE A 130 -12.96 4.15 -2.06
N GLY A 131 -13.59 3.74 -0.95
CA GLY A 131 -14.69 2.79 -0.96
C GLY A 131 -14.22 1.41 -1.42
N VAL A 132 -13.04 0.96 -1.00
CA VAL A 132 -12.53 -0.39 -1.33
C VAL A 132 -13.21 -1.42 -0.42
N THR A 133 -13.65 -2.54 -0.99
CA THR A 133 -14.22 -3.68 -0.24
C THR A 133 -13.13 -4.65 0.16
N TYR A 134 -12.25 -5.03 -0.77
CA TYR A 134 -11.11 -5.91 -0.52
C TYR A 134 -10.00 -5.74 -1.58
N VAL A 135 -8.82 -6.25 -1.24
CA VAL A 135 -7.66 -6.37 -2.12
C VAL A 135 -7.21 -7.83 -2.15
N ILE A 136 -6.83 -8.32 -3.33
CA ILE A 136 -6.15 -9.61 -3.49
C ILE A 136 -4.75 -9.38 -4.07
N TRP A 137 -3.74 -9.90 -3.38
CA TRP A 137 -2.35 -9.78 -3.81
C TRP A 137 -1.48 -10.93 -3.31
N LYS A 138 -0.69 -11.55 -4.19
CA LYS A 138 0.17 -12.70 -3.89
C LYS A 138 -0.60 -13.81 -3.16
N GLN A 139 -1.74 -14.21 -3.75
CA GLN A 139 -2.62 -15.27 -3.25
C GLN A 139 -3.20 -15.01 -1.85
N ARG A 140 -3.26 -13.75 -1.43
CA ARG A 140 -3.82 -13.36 -0.14
C ARG A 140 -4.94 -12.37 -0.36
N TYR A 141 -5.98 -12.50 0.46
CA TYR A 141 -7.12 -11.61 0.53
C TYR A 141 -6.98 -10.70 1.76
N ASN A 142 -7.43 -9.45 1.65
CA ASN A 142 -7.55 -8.54 2.78
C ASN A 142 -8.68 -7.52 2.54
N ASP A 143 -9.62 -7.43 3.48
CA ASP A 143 -10.74 -6.49 3.50
C ASP A 143 -10.64 -5.42 4.60
N GLY A 144 -9.45 -5.28 5.18
CA GLY A 144 -9.19 -4.46 6.38
C GLY A 144 -9.03 -5.31 7.64
N GLY A 145 -9.42 -6.59 7.62
CA GLY A 145 -9.21 -7.53 8.73
C GLY A 145 -7.80 -8.13 8.82
N GLY A 146 -6.94 -7.85 7.85
CA GLY A 146 -5.61 -8.45 7.72
C GLY A 146 -5.53 -9.49 6.60
N TRP A 147 -4.31 -9.93 6.29
CA TRP A 147 -4.05 -10.85 5.19
C TRP A 147 -4.38 -12.29 5.55
N SER A 148 -5.19 -12.95 4.72
CA SER A 148 -5.46 -14.39 4.77
C SER A 148 -5.14 -15.06 3.43
N PHE A 149 -4.61 -16.28 3.46
CA PHE A 149 -4.32 -17.02 2.22
C PHE A 149 -5.60 -17.54 1.57
N MET A 150 -5.66 -17.42 0.26
CA MET A 150 -6.65 -18.08 -0.59
C MET A 150 -6.19 -19.50 -0.96
N GLU A 151 -7.11 -20.33 -1.40
CA GLU A 151 -6.77 -21.58 -2.08
C GLU A 151 -5.90 -21.34 -3.32
N ASP A 152 -5.08 -22.34 -3.67
CA ASP A 152 -4.37 -22.33 -4.94
C ASP A 152 -5.33 -22.64 -6.09
N ARG A 153 -5.44 -21.71 -7.03
CA ARG A 153 -6.31 -21.79 -8.19
C ARG A 153 -5.59 -22.26 -9.46
N GLY A 154 -4.29 -22.57 -9.37
CA GLY A 154 -3.54 -23.28 -10.40
C GLY A 154 -2.73 -22.42 -11.37
N SER A 155 -2.69 -21.09 -11.22
CA SER A 155 -1.83 -20.23 -12.04
C SER A 155 -1.45 -18.93 -11.32
N PRO A 156 -0.33 -18.27 -11.72
CA PRO A 156 0.05 -16.96 -11.19
C PRO A 156 -1.06 -15.91 -11.31
N THR A 157 -1.76 -15.86 -12.44
CA THR A 157 -2.88 -14.92 -12.66
C THR A 157 -4.04 -15.22 -11.74
N GLN A 158 -4.52 -16.47 -11.66
CA GLN A 158 -5.64 -16.79 -10.77
C GLN A 158 -5.28 -16.61 -9.28
N ASN A 159 -3.99 -16.72 -8.95
CA ASN A 159 -3.45 -16.47 -7.62
C ASN A 159 -2.93 -15.03 -7.42
N HIS A 160 -3.14 -14.12 -8.36
CA HIS A 160 -2.82 -12.69 -8.22
C HIS A 160 -1.34 -12.42 -7.90
N TYR A 161 -0.43 -13.14 -8.54
CA TYR A 161 1.02 -12.88 -8.44
C TYR A 161 1.53 -11.90 -9.52
N ASP A 162 0.72 -11.59 -10.53
CA ASP A 162 1.02 -10.71 -11.65
C ASP A 162 0.14 -9.44 -11.72
N HIS A 163 -0.79 -9.29 -10.77
CA HIS A 163 -1.59 -8.08 -10.60
C HIS A 163 -2.14 -7.95 -9.17
N VAL A 164 -2.33 -6.71 -8.74
CA VAL A 164 -3.12 -6.40 -7.53
C VAL A 164 -4.57 -6.23 -7.96
N HIS A 165 -5.47 -7.09 -7.46
CA HIS A 165 -6.90 -6.93 -7.68
C HIS A 165 -7.50 -6.09 -6.55
N ILE A 166 -8.35 -5.13 -6.91
CA ILE A 166 -9.00 -4.21 -5.98
C ILE A 166 -10.48 -4.17 -6.31
N SER A 167 -11.31 -4.50 -5.34
CA SER A 167 -12.76 -4.35 -5.45
C SER A 167 -13.27 -3.17 -4.65
N PHE A 168 -14.38 -2.61 -5.12
CA PHE A 168 -14.95 -1.37 -4.61
C PHE A 168 -16.44 -1.55 -4.25
N GLU A 169 -16.89 -0.72 -3.32
CA GLU A 169 -18.29 -0.52 -3.01
C GLU A 169 -19.02 0.11 -4.19
N SER A 170 -20.36 0.01 -4.19
CA SER A 170 -21.17 0.61 -5.27
C SER A 170 -21.00 2.13 -5.43
N SER A 171 -20.47 2.80 -4.39
CA SER A 171 -20.12 4.21 -4.32
C SER A 171 -18.87 4.43 -3.46
N GLY A 172 -18.07 5.43 -3.80
CA GLY A 172 -16.91 5.89 -3.03
C GLY A 172 -16.71 7.40 -3.18
N ALA A 173 -15.60 7.94 -2.65
CA ALA A 173 -15.30 9.36 -2.81
C ALA A 173 -15.12 9.73 -4.30
N THR A 174 -15.72 10.85 -4.71
CA THR A 174 -15.70 11.36 -6.10
C THR A 174 -14.85 12.62 -6.28
N ASN A 175 -14.10 13.00 -5.26
CA ASN A 175 -13.23 14.18 -5.21
C ASN A 175 -11.75 13.79 -5.07
N ILE A 176 -11.34 12.65 -5.62
CA ILE A 176 -9.94 12.24 -5.64
C ILE A 176 -9.19 13.15 -6.62
N SER A 177 -8.06 13.71 -6.17
CA SER A 177 -7.26 14.68 -6.93
C SER A 177 -6.00 14.08 -7.53
N CYS A 178 -5.61 14.62 -8.67
CA CYS A 178 -4.56 14.23 -9.61
C CYS A 178 -3.94 15.52 -10.19
#